data_AF-A0A2V3W902-F1
#
_entry.id   AF-A0A2V3W902-F1
#
_cell.length_a   1.000
_cell.length_b   1.000
_cell.length_c   1.000
_cell.angle_alpha   90.00
_cell.angle_beta   90.00
_cell.angle_gamma   90.00
#
_symmetry.space_group_name_H-M   'P 1'
#
loop_
_entity.id
_entity.type
_entity.pdbx_description
1 polymer ?
#
loop_
_entity_poly.entity_id
_entity_poly.type
_entity_poly.pdbx_seq_one_letter_code
_entity_poly.pdbx_strand_id
1 'polypeptide(L)' 'MDLWMIGKERYVLISIFVIVLFASLFLLIVTWKNRYNIPKTLTILTIVIYIAFIFLSLLSLIFIVSFGYNS' A
#
# COMPACT_ATOMS: atom_id res chain seq x y z
N MET A 1 25.61 4.84 -14.46
CA MET A 1 24.93 3.86 -13.59
C MET A 1 24.31 2.84 -14.50
N ASP A 2 24.74 1.58 -14.39
CA ASP A 2 24.25 0.50 -15.24
C ASP A 2 22.73 0.40 -15.14
N LEU A 3 22.05 0.27 -16.27
CA LEU A 3 20.59 0.12 -16.38
C LEU A 3 20.04 -0.98 -15.44
N TRP A 4 20.88 -1.97 -15.12
CA TRP A 4 20.60 -3.01 -14.14
C TRP A 4 20.39 -2.46 -12.71
N MET A 5 21.22 -1.51 -12.29
CA MET A 5 21.15 -0.92 -10.94
C MET A 5 19.89 -0.07 -10.78
N ILE A 6 19.51 0.67 -11.83
CA ILE A 6 18.28 1.47 -11.89
C ILE A 6 17.03 0.56 -11.85
N GLY A 7 17.05 -0.56 -12.59
CA GLY A 7 15.99 -1.56 -12.53
C GLY A 7 15.83 -2.13 -11.13
N LYS A 8 16.93 -2.57 -10.50
CA LYS A 8 16.93 -3.20 -9.17
C LYS A 8 16.36 -2.28 -8.09
N GLU A 9 16.74 -1.01 -8.06
CA GLU A 9 16.22 -0.04 -7.09
C GLU A 9 14.72 0.22 -7.27
N ARG A 10 14.24 0.29 -8.52
CA ARG A 10 12.81 0.45 -8.83
C ARG A 10 11.99 -0.77 -8.40
N TYR A 11 12.48 -1.99 -8.64
CA TYR A 11 11.82 -3.21 -8.17
C TYR A 11 11.74 -3.29 -6.64
N VAL A 12 12.77 -2.84 -5.93
CA VAL A 12 12.74 -2.75 -4.46
C VAL A 12 11.65 -1.78 -4.01
N LEU A 13 11.55 -0.59 -4.61
CA LEU A 13 10.49 0.37 -4.29
C LEU A 13 9.09 -0.19 -4.56
N ILE A 14 8.87 -0.82 -5.72
CA ILE A 14 7.59 -1.46 -6.05
C ILE A 14 7.25 -2.55 -5.02
N SER A 15 8.23 -3.37 -4.64
CA SER A 15 8.01 -4.44 -3.67
C SER A 15 7.55 -3.91 -2.31
N ILE A 16 8.10 -2.77 -1.86
CA ILE A 16 7.70 -2.13 -0.60
C ILE A 16 6.24 -1.69 -0.67
N PHE A 17 5.83 -1.01 -1.73
CA PHE A 17 4.43 -0.58 -1.90
C PHE A 17 3.45 -1.75 -1.96
N VAL A 18 3.85 -2.85 -2.63
CA VAL A 18 3.04 -4.08 -2.67
C VAL A 18 2.91 -4.71 -1.28
N ILE A 19 3.98 -4.76 -0.50
CA ILE A 19 3.94 -5.25 0.89
C ILE A 19 3.01 -4.38 1.75
N VAL A 20 3.10 -3.05 1.64
CA VAL A 20 2.22 -2.12 2.36
C VAL A 20 0.75 -2.32 1.98
N LEU A 21 0.47 -2.59 0.70
CA LEU A 21 -0.88 -2.93 0.21
C LEU A 21 -1.42 -4.20 0.88
N PHE A 22 -0.64 -5.28 0.86
CA PHE A 22 -1.05 -6.54 1.49
C PHE A 22 -1.21 -6.41 3.01
N ALA A 23 -0.29 -5.72 3.68
CA ALA A 23 -0.36 -5.47 5.11
C ALA A 23 -1.63 -4.67 5.48
N SER A 24 -1.95 -3.64 4.70
CA SER A 24 -3.15 -2.81 4.91
C SER A 24 -4.43 -3.63 4.72
N LEU A 25 -4.50 -4.46 3.68
CA LEU A 25 -5.64 -5.36 3.45
C LEU A 25 -5.80 -6.37 4.59
N PHE A 26 -4.71 -6.96 5.06
CA PHE A 26 -4.73 -7.93 6.15
C PHE A 26 -5.24 -7.29 7.45
N LEU A 27 -4.71 -6.10 7.80
CA LEU A 27 -5.16 -5.36 8.98
C LEU A 27 -6.64 -4.96 8.88
N LEU A 28 -7.12 -4.62 7.68
CA LEU A 28 -8.53 -4.31 7.45
C LEU A 28 -9.42 -5.54 7.70
N ILE A 29 -9.01 -6.72 7.25
CA ILE A 29 -9.72 -7.99 7.51
C ILE A 29 -9.73 -8.31 9.01
N VAL A 30 -8.59 -8.16 9.70
CA VAL A 30 -8.49 -8.40 11.15
C VAL A 30 -9.38 -7.44 11.92
N THR A 31 -9.34 -6.15 11.57
CA THR A 31 -10.17 -5.10 12.18
C THR A 31 -11.65 -5.37 11.94
N TRP A 32 -12.02 -5.80 10.73
CA TRP A 32 -13.40 -6.16 10.39
C TRP A 32 -13.90 -7.37 11.19
N LYS A 33 -13.06 -8.39 11.37
CA LYS A 33 -13.39 -9.59 12.16
C LYS A 33 -13.56 -9.25 13.65
N ASN A 34 -12.73 -8.34 14.18
CA ASN A 34 -12.76 -7.92 15.58
C ASN A 34 -13.64 -6.70 15.87
N ARG A 35 -14.42 -6.23 14.88
CA ARG A 35 -15.25 -5.00 14.96
C ARG A 35 -16.23 -4.97 16.15
N TYR A 36 -16.60 -6.14 16.67
CA TYR A 36 -17.52 -6.27 17.80
C TYR A 36 -16.86 -5.98 19.15
N ASN A 37 -15.54 -6.12 19.23
CA ASN A 37 -14.75 -5.89 20.46
C ASN A 37 -14.14 -4.48 20.51
N ILE A 38 -14.27 -3.70 19.44
CA ILE A 38 -13.63 -2.39 19.27
C ILE A 38 -14.74 -1.32 19.20
N PRO A 39 -14.57 -0.14 19.85
CA PRO A 39 -15.53 0.95 19.74
C PRO A 39 -15.78 1.34 18.28
N LYS A 40 -17.07 1.49 17.91
CA LYS A 40 -17.51 1.72 16.51
C LYS A 40 -16.79 2.89 15.84
N THR A 41 -16.58 3.98 16.56
CA THR A 41 -15.84 5.17 16.10
C THR A 41 -14.39 4.85 15.72
N LEU A 42 -13.72 4.02 16.52
CA LEU A 42 -12.33 3.61 16.27
C LEU A 42 -12.24 2.70 15.05
N THR A 43 -13.20 1.79 14.88
CA THR A 43 -13.30 0.90 13.71
C THR A 43 -13.50 1.70 12.42
N ILE A 44 -14.37 2.71 12.43
CA ILE A 44 -14.59 3.56 11.26
C ILE A 44 -13.34 4.36 10.93
N LEU A 45 -12.69 4.95 11.94
CA LEU A 45 -11.49 5.76 11.76
C LEU A 45 -10.33 4.92 11.20
N THR A 46 -10.11 3.72 11.73
CA THR A 46 -9.09 2.78 11.23
C THR A 46 -9.36 2.34 9.80
N ILE A 47 -10.61 2.01 9.44
CA ILE A 47 -10.98 1.65 8.07
C ILE A 47 -10.68 2.82 7.11
N VAL A 48 -11.04 4.06 7.47
CA VAL A 48 -10.79 5.25 6.63
C VAL A 48 -9.29 5.45 6.42
N ILE A 49 -8.48 5.31 7.47
CA ILE A 49 -7.02 5.41 7.37
C ILE A 49 -6.46 4.34 6.43
N TYR A 50 -6.88 3.08 6.57
CA TYR A 50 -6.38 2.00 5.71
C TYR A 50 -6.80 2.19 4.24
N ILE A 51 -8.01 2.68 3.98
CA ILE A 51 -8.43 3.02 2.62
C ILE A 51 -7.52 4.11 2.02
N ALA A 52 -7.18 5.14 2.79
CA ALA A 52 -6.26 6.18 2.35
C ALA A 52 -4.86 5.63 2.03
N PHE A 53 -4.32 4.73 2.86
CA PHE A 53 -3.04 4.07 2.60
C PHE A 53 -3.05 3.20 1.34
N ILE A 54 -4.14 2.46 1.11
CA ILE A 54 -4.33 1.66 -0.11
C ILE A 54 -4.36 2.57 -1.34
N PHE A 55 -5.13 3.65 -1.28
CA PHE A 55 -5.23 4.61 -2.39
C PHE A 55 -3.89 5.29 -2.71
N LEU A 56 -3.17 5.73 -1.68
CA LEU A 56 -1.86 6.34 -1.84
C LEU A 56 -0.83 5.35 -2.41
N SER A 57 -0.84 4.10 -1.93
CA SER A 57 0.03 3.04 -2.48
C SER A 57 -0.27 2.76 -3.94
N LEU A 58 -1.54 2.70 -4.33
CA LEU A 58 -1.95 2.51 -5.73
C LEU A 58 -1.49 3.68 -6.60
N LEU A 59 -1.68 4.93 -6.15
CA LEU A 59 -1.19 6.12 -6.87
C LEU A 59 0.33 6.08 -7.05
N SER A 60 1.09 5.78 -6.00
CA SER A 60 2.54 5.63 -6.10
C SER A 60 2.94 4.52 -7.07
N LEU A 61 2.23 3.39 -7.08
CA LEU A 61 2.52 2.29 -7.97
C LEU A 61 2.25 2.67 -9.44
N ILE A 62 1.12 3.33 -9.72
CA ILE A 62 0.81 3.87 -11.05
C ILE A 62 1.87 4.86 -11.50
N PHE A 63 2.33 5.74 -10.60
CA PHE A 63 3.36 6.73 -10.89
C PHE A 63 4.70 6.05 -11.22
N ILE A 64 5.16 5.11 -10.38
CA ILE A 64 6.42 4.39 -10.59
C ILE A 64 6.37 3.59 -11.89
N VAL A 65 5.26 2.93 -12.20
CA VAL A 65 5.12 2.17 -13.46
C VAL A 65 5.08 3.11 -14.67
N SER A 66 4.27 4.17 -14.63
CA SER A 66 4.11 5.10 -15.77
C SER A 66 5.38 5.89 -16.07
N PHE A 67 6.05 6.42 -15.04
CA PHE A 67 7.29 7.20 -15.21
C PHE A 67 8.55 6.33 -15.27
N GLY A 68 8.49 5.10 -14.73
CA GLY A 68 9.59 4.15 -14.78
C GLY A 68 9.73 3.45 -16.14
N TYR A 69 8.64 3.28 -16.91
CA TYR A 69 8.69 2.66 -18.24
C TYR A 69 8.99 3.67 -19.37
N ASN A 70 8.80 4.97 -19.12
CA ASN A 70 8.93 6.03 -20.12
C ASN A 70 10.25 6.83 -20.02
N SER A 71 11.28 6.26 -19.39
CA SER A 71 12.61 6.85 -19.20
C SER A 71 13.72 5.90 -19.65
#